data_AF-A0A0F9E6V3-F1
#
_entry.id   AF-A0A0F9E6V3-F1
#
_cell.length_a   1.000
_cell.length_b   1.000
_cell.length_c   1.000
_cell.angle_alpha   90.00
_cell.angle_beta   90.00
_cell.angle_gamma   90.00
#
_symmetry.space_group_name_H-M   'P 1'
#
loop_
_entity.id
_entity.type
_entity.pdbx_description
1 polymer ?
#
loop_
_entity_poly.entity_id
_entity_poly.type
_entity_poly.pdbx_seq_one_letter_code
_entity_poly.pdbx_strand_id
1 'polypeptide(L)'
;NTTNGFADEGKGYSITLTAGEMQAAEIVVYVVDQTATKVWLDKVLVIETYGNAAAQHAMDLDDAVRGGMTALPNAAADAAGGLPISDVGGLDLDTLLGTTSVPTTLQNTTIATLASQTSFTLTAGSADDNAYIGCLIIIEDSITATQKAVGLCSAYTGSSKTVVLIKDPGVFTMAVGDTVDVIAASVAKAVWTQIIETGLDARQSVQLMGSAMAGKLAGAATNTVTIAAMDNAGTNRITATVDSAGNRTSVVVNPST
;
A
#
# COMPACT_ATOMS: atom_id res chain seq x y z
N ASN A 1 -48.10 -38.65 44.55
CA ASN A 1 -47.81 -37.22 44.38
C ASN A 1 -48.52 -36.78 43.11
N THR A 2 -49.66 -36.09 43.19
CA THR A 2 -50.49 -35.70 42.03
C THR A 2 -50.14 -34.30 41.50
N THR A 3 -49.08 -33.69 42.03
CA THR A 3 -48.78 -32.28 41.80
C THR A 3 -47.90 -32.05 40.55
N ASN A 4 -47.23 -33.08 40.03
CA ASN A 4 -46.33 -33.00 38.87
C ASN A 4 -46.77 -33.98 37.77
N GLY A 5 -47.95 -33.75 37.18
CA GLY A 5 -48.44 -34.56 36.05
C GLY A 5 -47.60 -34.36 34.78
N PHE A 6 -47.63 -35.33 33.88
CA PHE A 6 -47.04 -35.17 32.55
C PHE A 6 -47.73 -34.02 31.82
N ALA A 7 -46.95 -33.09 31.26
CA ALA A 7 -47.44 -32.04 30.38
C ALA A 7 -47.11 -32.38 28.92
N ASP A 8 -48.07 -32.23 28.02
CA ASP A 8 -47.88 -32.40 26.58
C ASP A 8 -47.29 -31.12 25.98
N GLU A 9 -46.09 -31.22 25.42
CA GLU A 9 -45.35 -30.10 24.79
C GLU A 9 -45.50 -30.11 23.25
N GLY A 10 -46.42 -30.91 22.71
CA GLY A 10 -46.73 -31.02 21.28
C GLY A 10 -45.72 -31.83 20.45
N LYS A 11 -44.50 -32.05 20.95
CA LYS A 11 -43.49 -32.96 20.36
C LYS A 11 -43.05 -34.09 21.29
N GLY A 12 -43.49 -34.06 22.54
CA GLY A 12 -43.13 -35.00 23.61
C GLY A 12 -43.82 -34.61 24.92
N TYR A 13 -43.62 -35.41 25.96
CA TYR A 13 -44.16 -35.13 27.29
C TYR A 13 -43.04 -34.69 28.24
N SER A 14 -43.31 -33.68 29.07
CA SER A 14 -42.41 -33.23 30.13
C SER A 14 -42.92 -33.70 31.50
N ILE A 15 -42.00 -34.07 32.40
CA ILE A 15 -42.28 -34.32 33.82
C ILE A 15 -41.32 -33.48 34.65
N THR A 16 -41.88 -32.60 35.49
CA THR A 16 -41.07 -31.76 36.39
C THR A 16 -40.80 -32.52 37.67
N LEU A 17 -39.53 -32.85 37.93
CA LEU A 17 -39.08 -33.35 39.22
C LEU A 17 -38.53 -32.19 40.03
N THR A 18 -39.01 -32.04 41.26
CA THR A 18 -38.48 -31.02 42.19
C THR A 18 -37.07 -31.39 42.66
N ALA A 19 -36.30 -30.41 43.12
CA ALA A 19 -34.95 -30.64 43.67
C ALA A 19 -34.93 -31.65 44.83
N GLY A 20 -36.05 -31.84 45.55
CA GLY A 20 -36.17 -32.88 46.57
C GLY A 20 -36.44 -34.27 45.99
N GLU A 21 -37.22 -34.37 44.91
CA GLU A 21 -37.49 -35.65 44.22
C GLU A 21 -36.26 -36.19 43.49
N MET A 22 -35.33 -35.31 43.11
CA MET A 22 -34.04 -35.70 42.51
C MET A 22 -32.99 -36.22 43.51
N GLN A 23 -33.26 -36.20 44.82
CA GLN A 23 -32.31 -36.66 45.86
C GLN A 23 -32.43 -38.16 46.19
N ALA A 24 -33.27 -38.92 45.46
CA ALA A 24 -33.42 -40.35 45.69
C ALA A 24 -32.17 -41.13 45.23
N ALA A 25 -31.86 -42.22 45.94
CA ALA A 25 -30.76 -43.11 45.58
C ALA A 25 -30.99 -43.83 44.24
N GLU A 26 -32.25 -44.02 43.85
CA GLU A 26 -32.68 -44.59 42.58
C GLU A 26 -34.03 -43.97 42.21
N ILE A 27 -34.18 -43.52 40.96
CA ILE A 27 -35.43 -43.00 40.41
C ILE A 27 -35.86 -43.91 39.28
N VAL A 28 -36.99 -44.60 39.46
CA VAL A 28 -37.57 -45.49 38.45
C VAL A 28 -38.82 -44.83 37.87
N VAL A 29 -38.78 -44.49 36.59
CA VAL A 29 -39.93 -43.89 35.87
C VAL A 29 -40.53 -44.94 34.95
N TYR A 30 -41.77 -45.33 35.23
CA TYR A 30 -42.54 -46.19 34.35
C TYR A 30 -43.47 -45.34 33.48
N VAL A 31 -43.23 -45.34 32.17
CA VAL A 31 -44.18 -44.84 31.20
C VAL A 31 -44.97 -46.04 30.69
N VAL A 32 -46.26 -46.10 31.00
CA VAL A 32 -47.15 -47.19 30.60
C VAL A 32 -48.21 -46.60 29.67
N ASP A 33 -48.21 -47.03 28.41
CA ASP A 33 -49.28 -46.70 27.46
C ASP A 33 -50.54 -47.48 27.84
N GLN A 34 -51.60 -46.73 28.09
CA GLN A 34 -52.87 -47.27 28.60
C GLN A 34 -53.86 -47.61 27.48
N THR A 35 -53.44 -47.61 26.21
CA THR A 35 -54.33 -47.93 25.08
C THR A 35 -53.97 -49.22 24.35
N ALA A 36 -55.00 -49.93 23.88
CA ALA A 36 -54.91 -51.31 23.37
C ALA A 36 -54.08 -51.49 22.08
N THR A 37 -53.68 -50.40 21.42
CA THR A 37 -52.80 -50.41 20.24
C THR A 37 -51.57 -49.56 20.56
N LYS A 38 -50.37 -50.16 20.55
CA LYS A 38 -49.10 -49.46 20.87
C LYS A 38 -48.94 -48.21 20.00
N VAL A 39 -48.93 -47.01 20.61
CA VAL A 39 -48.84 -45.73 19.88
C VAL A 39 -47.38 -45.24 19.71
N TRP A 40 -46.44 -45.80 20.46
CA TRP A 40 -45.06 -45.34 20.55
C TRP A 40 -44.09 -46.46 20.17
N LEU A 41 -43.14 -46.14 19.29
CA LEU A 41 -42.09 -47.06 18.84
C LEU A 41 -41.18 -47.46 20.01
N ASP A 42 -40.74 -48.72 20.04
CA ASP A 42 -39.70 -49.21 20.96
C ASP A 42 -38.37 -48.51 20.65
N LYS A 43 -38.17 -47.30 21.19
CA LYS A 43 -36.87 -46.64 21.29
C LYS A 43 -36.62 -46.17 22.71
N VAL A 44 -35.41 -46.46 23.14
CA VAL A 44 -34.79 -46.23 24.45
C VAL A 44 -35.13 -44.85 25.01
N LEU A 45 -35.61 -44.82 26.26
CA LEU A 45 -35.63 -43.61 27.09
C LEU A 45 -34.19 -43.26 27.43
N VAL A 46 -33.65 -42.20 26.84
CA VAL A 46 -32.33 -41.67 27.18
C VAL A 46 -32.51 -40.58 28.23
N ILE A 47 -32.09 -40.86 29.47
CA ILE A 47 -32.07 -39.87 30.55
C ILE A 47 -30.61 -39.44 30.74
N GLU A 48 -30.31 -38.18 30.42
CA GLU A 48 -29.02 -37.56 30.69
C GLU A 48 -29.12 -36.73 31.96
N THR A 49 -28.51 -37.23 33.04
CA THR A 49 -28.44 -36.52 34.32
C THR A 49 -27.01 -36.10 34.60
N TYR A 50 -26.86 -34.89 35.13
CA TYR A 50 -25.58 -34.43 35.66
C TYR A 50 -25.37 -34.97 37.08
N GLY A 51 -24.23 -35.63 37.32
CA GLY A 51 -23.86 -36.12 38.66
C GLY A 51 -23.50 -35.03 39.67
N ASN A 52 -23.59 -33.75 39.31
CA ASN A 52 -23.26 -32.59 40.16
C ASN A 52 -24.13 -31.39 39.78
N ALA A 53 -24.60 -30.61 40.77
CA ALA A 53 -25.44 -29.43 40.55
C ALA A 53 -24.78 -28.30 39.73
N ALA A 54 -23.45 -28.29 39.67
CA ALA A 54 -22.66 -27.35 38.87
C ALA A 54 -22.23 -27.91 37.50
N ALA A 55 -22.57 -29.16 37.18
CA ALA A 55 -22.26 -29.72 35.87
C ALA A 55 -23.33 -29.27 34.87
N GLN A 56 -22.85 -28.73 33.75
CA GLN A 56 -23.60 -28.26 32.60
C GLN A 56 -23.06 -28.98 31.36
N HIS A 57 -23.83 -29.00 30.25
CA HIS A 57 -23.31 -29.50 28.97
C HIS A 57 -22.02 -28.73 28.65
N ALA A 58 -21.03 -29.42 28.10
CA ALA A 58 -19.90 -28.75 27.51
C ALA A 58 -20.41 -27.75 26.46
N MET A 59 -19.66 -26.66 26.25
CA MET A 59 -19.92 -25.77 25.12
C MET A 59 -20.07 -26.62 23.86
N ASP A 60 -21.21 -26.49 23.18
CA ASP A 60 -21.46 -27.19 21.93
C ASP A 60 -20.60 -26.53 20.85
N LEU A 61 -19.48 -27.19 20.51
CA LEU A 61 -18.56 -26.73 19.49
C LEU A 61 -19.04 -27.08 18.08
N ASP A 62 -20.07 -27.91 17.95
CA ASP A 62 -20.71 -28.28 16.69
C ASP A 62 -21.86 -27.33 16.34
N ASP A 63 -22.24 -26.41 17.24
CA ASP A 63 -23.11 -25.29 16.92
C ASP A 63 -22.41 -24.41 15.86
N ALA A 64 -22.97 -24.45 14.65
CA ALA A 64 -22.51 -23.70 13.49
C ALA A 64 -22.46 -22.19 13.74
N VAL A 65 -23.06 -21.69 14.83
CA VAL A 65 -23.01 -20.29 15.26
C VAL A 65 -22.16 -20.14 16.54
N ARG A 66 -20.83 -20.20 16.37
CA ARG A 66 -19.82 -19.68 17.34
C ARG A 66 -19.95 -20.19 18.78
N GLY A 67 -20.36 -21.46 18.96
CA GLY A 67 -20.51 -22.06 20.28
C GLY A 67 -21.40 -21.26 21.23
N GLY A 68 -22.43 -20.61 20.71
CA GLY A 68 -23.42 -19.86 21.49
C GLY A 68 -22.99 -18.48 22.00
N MET A 69 -21.87 -17.89 21.55
CA MET A 69 -21.46 -16.54 22.00
C MET A 69 -22.31 -15.43 21.36
N THR A 70 -23.27 -14.89 22.11
CA THR A 70 -24.26 -13.89 21.66
C THR A 70 -23.74 -12.46 21.49
N ALA A 71 -22.51 -12.17 21.94
CA ALA A 71 -21.91 -10.84 21.88
C ALA A 71 -21.40 -10.43 20.48
N LEU A 72 -21.31 -11.38 19.55
CA LEU A 72 -20.90 -11.12 18.17
C LEU A 72 -22.14 -11.09 17.26
N PRO A 73 -22.29 -10.13 16.32
CA PRO A 73 -23.44 -10.05 15.41
C PRO A 73 -23.70 -11.38 14.71
N ASN A 74 -24.96 -11.82 14.53
CA ASN A 74 -25.30 -13.07 13.81
C ASN A 74 -25.08 -12.97 12.29
N ALA A 75 -23.86 -12.62 11.88
CA ALA A 75 -23.38 -12.56 10.52
C ALA A 75 -22.13 -13.44 10.40
N ALA A 76 -21.99 -14.11 9.26
CA ALA A 76 -20.76 -14.82 8.94
C ALA A 76 -19.57 -13.85 8.93
N ALA A 77 -18.36 -14.37 9.17
CA ALA A 77 -17.15 -13.59 8.88
C ALA A 77 -17.17 -13.17 7.40
N ASP A 78 -16.74 -11.93 7.12
CA ASP A 78 -16.81 -11.29 5.79
C ASP A 78 -18.24 -11.03 5.22
N ALA A 79 -19.31 -11.32 5.96
CA ALA A 79 -20.66 -10.88 5.59
C ALA A 79 -20.99 -9.48 6.13
N ALA A 80 -22.02 -8.83 5.58
CA ALA A 80 -22.50 -7.54 6.07
C ALA A 80 -22.85 -7.59 7.57
N GLY A 81 -22.15 -6.78 8.38
CA GLY A 81 -22.29 -6.76 9.84
C GLY A 81 -21.49 -7.83 10.59
N GLY A 82 -20.69 -8.65 9.90
CA GLY A 82 -19.77 -9.64 10.48
C GLY A 82 -18.45 -9.04 10.96
N LEU A 83 -17.59 -9.87 11.58
CA LEU A 83 -16.23 -9.47 11.92
C LEU A 83 -15.37 -9.38 10.64
N PRO A 84 -14.55 -8.33 10.48
CA PRO A 84 -13.54 -8.30 9.44
C PRO A 84 -12.54 -9.45 9.64
N ILE A 85 -12.30 -10.23 8.59
CA ILE A 85 -11.25 -11.25 8.53
C ILE A 85 -10.34 -10.96 7.34
N SER A 86 -9.09 -11.41 7.42
CA SER A 86 -8.14 -11.29 6.32
C SER A 86 -8.30 -12.48 5.37
N ASP A 87 -9.24 -12.39 4.42
CA ASP A 87 -9.51 -13.40 3.40
C ASP A 87 -9.60 -12.80 1.98
N VAL A 88 -9.68 -13.67 0.98
CA VAL A 88 -9.88 -13.27 -0.42
C VAL A 88 -11.33 -12.81 -0.60
N GLY A 89 -11.52 -11.49 -0.73
CA GLY A 89 -12.83 -10.87 -0.92
C GLY A 89 -13.21 -9.87 0.18
N GLY A 90 -12.62 -10.01 1.37
CA GLY A 90 -12.79 -9.13 2.52
C GLY A 90 -11.70 -8.08 2.70
N LEU A 91 -11.50 -7.69 3.95
CA LEU A 91 -10.49 -6.70 4.36
C LEU A 91 -9.14 -7.42 4.46
N ASP A 92 -8.44 -7.55 3.34
CA ASP A 92 -7.09 -8.11 3.29
C ASP A 92 -6.13 -7.18 4.05
N LEU A 93 -5.93 -7.47 5.33
CA LEU A 93 -5.13 -6.68 6.27
C LEU A 93 -3.64 -6.71 5.90
N ASP A 94 -3.20 -7.77 5.23
CA ASP A 94 -1.83 -7.92 4.75
C ASP A 94 -1.63 -7.03 3.51
N THR A 95 -2.64 -6.95 2.64
CA THR A 95 -2.68 -5.99 1.52
C THR A 95 -2.81 -4.54 2.01
N LEU A 96 -3.48 -4.27 3.13
CA LEU A 96 -3.56 -2.93 3.70
C LEU A 96 -2.19 -2.42 4.20
N LEU A 97 -1.33 -3.31 4.74
CA LEU A 97 0.05 -2.97 5.14
C LEU A 97 0.93 -2.57 3.94
N GLY A 98 0.58 -3.03 2.73
CA GLY A 98 1.21 -2.62 1.47
C GLY A 98 0.62 -1.37 0.81
N THR A 99 -0.62 -0.98 1.16
CA THR A 99 -1.32 0.16 0.54
C THR A 99 -1.32 1.44 1.38
N THR A 100 -0.73 1.43 2.57
CA THR A 100 -0.26 2.66 3.25
C THR A 100 0.96 3.21 2.50
N SER A 101 0.75 3.63 1.26
CA SER A 101 1.73 4.39 0.48
C SER A 101 2.05 5.63 1.30
N VAL A 102 3.23 5.65 1.92
CA VAL A 102 3.78 6.84 2.56
C VAL A 102 3.67 7.95 1.52
N PRO A 103 3.24 9.18 1.83
CA PRO A 103 3.03 10.26 0.83
C PRO A 103 4.26 10.56 -0.04
N THR A 104 5.42 10.00 0.32
CA THR A 104 6.66 10.04 -0.44
C THR A 104 6.77 8.98 -1.53
N THR A 105 6.06 7.85 -1.47
CA THR A 105 6.06 6.79 -2.49
C THR A 105 4.83 6.96 -3.39
N LEU A 106 5.07 7.39 -4.63
CA LEU A 106 4.05 7.69 -5.64
C LEU A 106 3.56 6.44 -6.36
N GLN A 107 4.44 5.44 -6.54
CA GLN A 107 4.11 4.13 -7.10
C GLN A 107 5.02 3.06 -6.54
N ASN A 108 4.47 1.88 -6.30
CA ASN A 108 5.21 0.63 -6.12
C ASN A 108 4.72 -0.32 -7.21
N THR A 109 5.64 -0.83 -8.02
CA THR A 109 5.34 -1.65 -9.22
C THR A 109 6.56 -2.53 -9.52
N THR A 110 6.53 -3.24 -10.63
CA THR A 110 7.68 -3.99 -11.17
C THR A 110 8.09 -3.50 -12.56
N ILE A 111 9.28 -3.89 -13.01
CA ILE A 111 9.73 -3.75 -14.40
C ILE A 111 8.97 -4.75 -15.27
N ALA A 112 8.18 -4.25 -16.24
CA ALA A 112 7.45 -5.08 -17.20
C ALA A 112 8.31 -5.47 -18.41
N THR A 113 9.04 -4.50 -18.98
CA THR A 113 10.01 -4.75 -20.05
C THR A 113 11.24 -3.89 -19.87
N LEU A 114 12.42 -4.47 -20.13
CA LEU A 114 13.70 -3.78 -20.04
C LEU A 114 14.27 -3.56 -21.45
N ALA A 115 14.33 -2.31 -21.91
CA ALA A 115 14.96 -1.97 -23.19
C ALA A 115 16.46 -1.75 -23.01
N SER A 116 16.86 -1.13 -21.90
CA SER A 116 18.25 -0.94 -21.49
C SER A 116 18.34 -0.67 -19.98
N GLN A 117 19.55 -0.65 -19.43
CA GLN A 117 19.83 -0.22 -18.04
C GLN A 117 19.44 1.24 -17.72
N THR A 118 18.94 1.99 -18.70
CA THR A 118 18.43 3.35 -18.51
C THR A 118 17.01 3.54 -19.01
N SER A 119 16.39 2.52 -19.60
CA SER A 119 15.07 2.62 -20.23
C SER A 119 14.28 1.33 -20.06
N PHE A 120 13.14 1.43 -19.39
CA PHE A 120 12.27 0.28 -19.11
C PHE A 120 10.81 0.73 -18.95
N THR A 121 9.88 -0.22 -19.05
CA THR A 121 8.46 0.01 -18.80
C THR A 121 8.04 -0.52 -17.44
N LEU A 122 7.08 0.16 -16.81
CA LEU A 122 6.49 -0.27 -15.55
C LEU A 122 5.23 -1.11 -15.80
N THR A 123 5.01 -2.12 -14.95
CA THR A 123 3.75 -2.90 -14.93
C THR A 123 2.54 -2.01 -14.61
N ALA A 124 2.68 -1.10 -13.65
CA ALA A 124 1.68 -0.11 -13.26
C ALA A 124 2.31 1.30 -13.18
N GLY A 125 1.49 2.33 -13.40
CA GLY A 125 1.94 3.72 -13.38
C GLY A 125 0.91 4.67 -14.01
N SER A 126 1.20 5.97 -13.95
CA SER A 126 0.32 7.02 -14.48
C SER A 126 0.13 6.87 -16.00
N ALA A 127 -1.03 7.30 -16.48
CA ALA A 127 -1.28 7.43 -17.92
C ALA A 127 -0.76 8.78 -18.47
N ASP A 128 -0.40 9.72 -17.59
CA ASP A 128 0.03 11.05 -17.97
C ASP A 128 1.53 11.08 -18.30
N ASP A 129 1.87 11.74 -19.41
CA ASP A 129 3.26 12.00 -19.76
C ASP A 129 3.91 12.90 -18.69
N ASN A 130 5.20 12.66 -18.45
CA ASN A 130 6.05 13.41 -17.53
C ASN A 130 5.67 13.32 -16.03
N ALA A 131 4.67 12.51 -15.65
CA ALA A 131 4.20 12.39 -14.27
C ALA A 131 5.31 12.10 -13.23
N TYR A 132 6.35 11.38 -13.64
CA TYR A 132 7.46 10.96 -12.75
C TYR A 132 8.78 11.69 -13.01
N ILE A 133 8.81 12.70 -13.88
CA ILE A 133 10.06 13.41 -14.18
C ILE A 133 10.64 14.05 -12.92
N GLY A 134 11.89 13.71 -12.59
CA GLY A 134 12.58 14.18 -11.39
C GLY A 134 12.33 13.36 -10.12
N CYS A 135 11.44 12.36 -10.18
CA CYS A 135 11.26 11.40 -9.11
C CYS A 135 12.50 10.51 -8.97
N LEU A 136 12.73 10.06 -7.73
CA LEU A 136 13.71 9.03 -7.42
C LEU A 136 13.10 7.67 -7.78
N ILE A 137 13.84 6.87 -8.52
CA ILE A 137 13.46 5.52 -8.88
C ILE A 137 14.41 4.60 -8.13
N ILE A 138 13.84 3.78 -7.24
CA ILE A 138 14.56 2.75 -6.52
C ILE A 138 14.15 1.43 -7.14
N ILE A 139 15.13 0.68 -7.66
CA ILE A 139 14.93 -0.67 -8.18
C ILE A 139 15.57 -1.65 -7.20
N GLU A 140 14.84 -2.71 -6.85
CA GLU A 140 15.32 -3.79 -5.99
C GLU A 140 15.13 -5.13 -6.70
N ASP A 141 16.20 -5.93 -6.70
CA ASP A 141 16.24 -7.24 -7.34
C ASP A 141 15.16 -8.15 -6.76
N SER A 142 14.36 -8.73 -7.64
CA SER A 142 13.28 -9.65 -7.26
C SER A 142 13.78 -10.95 -6.59
N ILE A 143 15.04 -11.32 -6.83
CA ILE A 143 15.65 -12.53 -6.27
C ILE A 143 16.40 -12.22 -4.97
N THR A 144 17.11 -11.08 -4.91
CA THR A 144 17.99 -10.70 -3.81
C THR A 144 17.69 -9.28 -3.32
N ALA A 145 16.81 -9.16 -2.32
CA ALA A 145 16.41 -7.89 -1.70
C ALA A 145 17.55 -6.96 -1.18
N THR A 146 18.79 -7.47 -1.13
CA THR A 146 19.97 -6.69 -0.74
C THR A 146 20.53 -5.84 -1.89
N GLN A 147 20.21 -6.16 -3.14
CA GLN A 147 20.68 -5.43 -4.32
C GLN A 147 19.69 -4.32 -4.67
N LYS A 148 20.15 -3.07 -4.56
CA LYS A 148 19.35 -1.88 -4.84
C LYS A 148 20.07 -0.93 -5.78
N ALA A 149 19.33 -0.38 -6.73
CA ALA A 149 19.77 0.59 -7.72
C ALA A 149 18.92 1.84 -7.58
N VAL A 150 19.57 3.01 -7.62
CA VAL A 150 18.89 4.28 -7.44
C VAL A 150 19.20 5.19 -8.61
N GLY A 151 18.15 5.61 -9.32
CA GLY A 151 18.23 6.49 -10.47
C GLY A 151 17.28 7.67 -10.35
N LEU A 152 17.55 8.72 -11.12
CA LEU A 152 16.60 9.83 -11.29
C LEU A 152 15.90 9.69 -12.64
N CYS A 153 14.58 9.83 -12.65
CA CYS A 153 13.80 9.82 -13.89
C CYS A 153 14.04 11.13 -14.67
N SER A 154 14.58 11.00 -15.89
CA SER A 154 14.78 12.11 -16.84
C SER A 154 13.57 12.32 -17.75
N ALA A 155 12.88 11.24 -18.13
CA ALA A 155 11.67 11.27 -18.94
C ALA A 155 10.69 10.16 -18.55
N TYR A 156 9.40 10.40 -18.75
CA TYR A 156 8.33 9.42 -18.57
C TYR A 156 7.27 9.55 -19.66
N THR A 157 7.00 8.45 -20.39
CA THR A 157 5.89 8.37 -21.35
C THR A 157 4.76 7.57 -20.74
N GLY A 158 3.62 8.20 -20.47
CA GLY A 158 2.51 7.61 -19.71
C GLY A 158 1.75 6.52 -20.47
N SER A 159 1.59 6.67 -21.79
CA SER A 159 0.91 5.69 -22.65
C SER A 159 1.61 4.32 -22.66
N SER A 160 2.94 4.31 -22.70
CA SER A 160 3.77 3.10 -22.67
C SER A 160 4.36 2.79 -21.29
N LYS A 161 4.11 3.65 -20.30
CA LYS A 161 4.69 3.60 -18.95
C LYS A 161 6.22 3.51 -18.96
N THR A 162 6.86 4.14 -19.95
CA THR A 162 8.31 4.06 -20.15
C THR A 162 9.01 5.08 -19.27
N VAL A 163 9.89 4.62 -18.39
CA VAL A 163 10.81 5.44 -17.59
C VAL A 163 12.15 5.50 -18.31
N VAL A 164 12.72 6.70 -18.42
CA VAL A 164 14.11 6.91 -18.80
C VAL A 164 14.87 7.49 -17.60
N LEU A 165 16.00 6.90 -17.26
CA LEU A 165 16.90 7.38 -16.21
C LEU A 165 17.92 8.36 -16.77
N ILE A 166 18.39 9.31 -15.95
CA ILE A 166 19.47 10.24 -16.34
C ILE A 166 20.76 9.48 -16.71
N LYS A 167 21.06 8.40 -16.00
CA LYS A 167 22.23 7.55 -16.21
C LYS A 167 21.96 6.13 -15.74
N ASP A 168 22.78 5.20 -16.19
CA ASP A 168 22.81 3.84 -15.65
C ASP A 168 23.26 3.91 -14.18
N PRO A 169 22.47 3.37 -13.23
CA PRO A 169 22.88 3.28 -11.84
C PRO A 169 24.09 2.36 -11.62
N GLY A 170 24.35 1.40 -12.52
CA GLY A 170 25.61 0.62 -12.61
C GLY A 170 25.97 -0.25 -11.40
N VAL A 171 25.10 -0.34 -10.39
CA VAL A 171 25.33 -1.08 -9.15
C VAL A 171 24.92 -2.55 -9.25
N PHE A 172 23.92 -2.88 -10.07
CA PHE A 172 23.60 -4.24 -10.50
C PHE A 172 22.84 -4.22 -11.83
N THR A 173 22.77 -5.38 -12.50
CA THR A 173 22.02 -5.54 -13.76
C THR A 173 20.55 -5.69 -13.46
N MET A 174 19.72 -4.76 -13.94
CA MET A 174 18.28 -4.81 -13.71
C MET A 174 17.66 -5.88 -14.61
N ALA A 175 16.52 -6.43 -14.20
CA ALA A 175 15.79 -7.44 -14.92
C ALA A 175 14.29 -7.19 -14.90
N VAL A 176 13.58 -7.84 -15.83
CA VAL A 176 12.12 -7.90 -15.79
C VAL A 176 11.68 -8.60 -14.50
N GLY A 177 10.68 -8.05 -13.82
CA GLY A 177 10.20 -8.54 -12.53
C GLY A 177 10.81 -7.86 -11.31
N ASP A 178 11.92 -7.13 -11.45
CA ASP A 178 12.47 -6.34 -10.34
C ASP A 178 11.46 -5.31 -9.85
N THR A 179 11.45 -5.11 -8.53
CA THR A 179 10.55 -4.16 -7.89
C THR A 179 11.04 -2.74 -8.12
N VAL A 180 10.10 -1.82 -8.31
CA VAL A 180 10.34 -0.41 -8.62
C VAL A 180 9.47 0.45 -7.72
N ASP A 181 10.13 1.23 -6.88
CA ASP A 181 9.50 2.29 -6.11
C ASP A 181 9.79 3.64 -6.77
N VAL A 182 8.73 4.36 -7.12
CA VAL A 182 8.78 5.75 -7.56
C VAL A 182 8.57 6.63 -6.34
N ILE A 183 9.62 7.30 -5.91
CA ILE A 183 9.63 8.21 -4.78
C ILE A 183 9.50 9.64 -5.30
N ALA A 184 8.64 10.43 -4.67
CA ALA A 184 8.40 11.83 -4.99
C ALA A 184 9.71 12.61 -5.13
N ALA A 185 9.71 13.57 -6.05
CA ALA A 185 10.91 14.27 -6.50
C ALA A 185 11.80 14.74 -5.35
N SER A 186 13.10 14.43 -5.46
CA SER A 186 14.10 14.92 -4.51
C SER A 186 14.12 16.45 -4.55
N VAL A 187 14.15 17.09 -3.38
CA VAL A 187 14.29 18.56 -3.21
C VAL A 187 15.44 19.12 -4.06
N ALA A 188 16.48 18.31 -4.33
CA ALA A 188 17.62 18.68 -5.16
C ALA A 188 17.23 19.16 -6.57
N LYS A 189 16.34 18.48 -7.30
CA LYS A 189 15.95 18.95 -8.64
C LYS A 189 15.15 20.24 -8.56
N ALA A 190 14.22 20.32 -7.61
CA ALA A 190 13.38 21.50 -7.40
C ALA A 190 14.23 22.74 -7.10
N VAL A 191 15.28 22.60 -6.27
CA VAL A 191 16.21 23.69 -5.97
C VAL A 191 16.95 24.17 -7.22
N TRP A 192 17.40 23.25 -8.08
CA TRP A 192 18.15 23.64 -9.29
C TRP A 192 17.29 24.21 -10.42
N THR A 193 15.99 23.89 -10.45
CA THR A 193 15.02 24.46 -11.41
C THR A 193 14.25 25.65 -10.87
N GLN A 194 14.44 26.01 -9.59
CA GLN A 194 13.79 27.16 -8.99
C GLN A 194 14.26 28.43 -9.71
N ILE A 195 13.30 29.24 -10.15
CA ILE A 195 13.57 30.58 -10.67
C ILE A 195 14.03 31.43 -9.49
N ILE A 196 15.29 31.86 -9.52
CA ILE A 196 15.89 32.70 -8.47
C ILE A 196 16.10 34.14 -8.93
N GLU A 197 16.18 34.36 -10.24
CA GLU A 197 16.08 35.66 -10.88
C GLU A 197 15.08 35.60 -12.02
N THR A 198 14.47 36.72 -12.39
CA THR A 198 13.44 36.77 -13.43
C THR A 198 13.92 36.10 -14.72
N GLY A 199 13.34 34.95 -15.06
CA GLY A 199 13.68 34.18 -16.26
C GLY A 199 14.95 33.32 -16.17
N LEU A 200 15.57 33.20 -14.98
CA LEU A 200 16.77 32.40 -14.75
C LEU A 200 16.56 31.41 -13.58
N ASP A 201 16.76 30.13 -13.86
CA ASP A 201 16.81 29.09 -12.82
C ASP A 201 18.13 29.14 -12.03
N ALA A 202 18.19 28.42 -10.90
CA ALA A 202 19.38 28.39 -10.06
C ALA A 202 20.61 27.83 -10.78
N ARG A 203 20.44 26.84 -11.67
CA ARG A 203 21.54 26.29 -12.47
C ARG A 203 22.06 27.31 -13.48
N GLN A 204 21.17 28.00 -14.19
CA GLN A 204 21.48 29.04 -15.16
C GLN A 204 22.20 30.21 -14.50
N SER A 205 21.77 30.61 -13.30
CA SER A 205 22.43 31.65 -12.50
C SER A 205 23.86 31.26 -12.12
N VAL A 206 24.08 30.00 -11.68
CA VAL A 206 25.43 29.50 -11.38
C VAL A 206 26.31 29.42 -12.63
N GLN A 207 25.75 29.08 -13.79
CA GLN A 207 26.49 29.11 -15.07
C GLN A 207 26.97 30.53 -15.42
N LEU A 208 26.12 31.53 -15.20
CA LEU A 208 26.48 32.93 -15.44
C LEU A 208 27.53 33.40 -14.45
N MET A 209 27.41 33.06 -13.17
CA MET A 209 28.46 33.33 -12.17
C MET A 209 29.79 32.70 -12.56
N GLY A 210 29.79 31.42 -12.96
CA GLY A 210 30.98 30.73 -13.42
C GLY A 210 31.63 31.41 -14.64
N SER A 211 30.82 31.77 -15.64
CA SER A 211 31.31 32.52 -16.80
C SER A 211 31.94 33.85 -16.38
N ALA A 212 31.29 34.65 -15.52
CA ALA A 212 31.83 35.93 -15.07
C ALA A 212 33.18 35.79 -14.32
N MET A 213 33.39 34.69 -13.59
CA MET A 213 34.59 34.47 -12.78
C MET A 213 35.76 33.83 -13.54
N ALA A 214 35.48 32.89 -14.45
CA ALA A 214 36.52 32.05 -15.07
C ALA A 214 36.40 31.94 -16.60
N GLY A 215 35.37 32.55 -17.19
CA GLY A 215 35.16 32.55 -18.63
C GLY A 215 36.20 33.38 -19.38
N LYS A 216 36.50 32.98 -20.62
CA LYS A 216 37.42 33.72 -21.48
C LYS A 216 36.78 35.06 -21.88
N LEU A 217 37.46 36.15 -21.53
CA LEU A 217 37.09 37.51 -21.91
C LEU A 217 37.50 37.81 -23.35
N ALA A 218 36.62 38.46 -24.12
CA ALA A 218 36.92 39.01 -25.43
C ALA A 218 36.27 40.40 -25.60
N GLY A 219 36.88 41.24 -26.45
CA GLY A 219 36.33 42.57 -26.77
C GLY A 219 36.50 43.65 -25.68
N ALA A 220 37.37 43.44 -24.68
CA ALA A 220 37.56 44.37 -23.55
C ALA A 220 38.05 45.79 -23.91
N ALA A 221 38.48 46.01 -25.16
CA ALA A 221 38.87 47.32 -25.70
C ALA A 221 37.93 47.82 -26.81
N THR A 222 36.75 47.21 -26.95
CA THR A 222 35.73 47.58 -27.94
C THR A 222 34.43 47.94 -27.22
N ASN A 223 33.41 48.33 -27.98
CA ASN A 223 32.08 48.65 -27.45
C ASN A 223 31.29 47.41 -27.01
N THR A 224 31.82 46.19 -27.20
CA THR A 224 31.13 44.94 -26.85
C THR A 224 32.10 43.97 -26.19
N VAL A 225 31.80 43.63 -24.94
CA VAL A 225 32.55 42.68 -24.13
C VAL A 225 31.77 41.37 -24.07
N THR A 226 32.41 40.25 -24.39
CA THR A 226 31.82 38.92 -24.25
C THR A 226 32.61 38.06 -23.28
N ILE A 227 31.90 37.25 -22.51
CA ILE A 227 32.48 36.28 -21.59
C ILE A 227 31.95 34.90 -21.96
N ALA A 228 32.87 34.00 -22.31
CA ALA A 228 32.54 32.65 -22.73
C ALA A 228 32.17 31.73 -21.55
N ALA A 229 31.57 30.60 -21.85
CA ALA A 229 31.36 29.52 -20.89
C ALA A 229 32.72 28.99 -20.40
N MET A 230 32.79 28.54 -19.14
CA MET A 230 34.02 28.03 -18.55
C MET A 230 34.56 26.79 -19.27
N ASP A 231 33.65 25.95 -19.79
CA ASP A 231 33.91 24.67 -20.44
C ASP A 231 34.02 24.77 -21.97
N ASN A 232 33.57 25.87 -22.57
CA ASN A 232 33.55 26.05 -24.02
C ASN A 232 33.72 27.51 -24.44
N ALA A 233 34.91 27.83 -24.94
CA ALA A 233 35.25 29.16 -25.43
C ALA A 233 34.41 29.64 -26.64
N GLY A 234 33.69 28.73 -27.33
CA GLY A 234 32.81 29.06 -28.44
C GLY A 234 31.41 29.52 -28.04
N THR A 235 31.03 29.37 -26.76
CA THR A 235 29.70 29.75 -26.26
C THR A 235 29.79 30.99 -25.39
N ASN A 236 29.32 32.14 -25.89
CA ASN A 236 29.22 33.35 -25.06
C ASN A 236 28.00 33.26 -24.14
N ARG A 237 28.23 33.35 -22.82
CA ARG A 237 27.17 33.33 -21.79
C ARG A 237 26.76 34.71 -21.35
N ILE A 238 27.69 35.68 -21.38
CA ILE A 238 27.45 37.08 -21.06
C ILE A 238 27.97 37.91 -22.22
N THR A 239 27.12 38.76 -22.77
CA THR A 239 27.49 39.77 -23.77
C THR A 239 27.03 41.12 -23.24
N ALA A 240 27.96 42.06 -23.05
CA ALA A 240 27.66 43.39 -22.56
C ALA A 240 28.11 44.45 -23.57
N THR A 241 27.24 45.40 -23.87
CA THR A 241 27.63 46.64 -24.55
C THR A 241 28.22 47.59 -23.53
N VAL A 242 29.34 48.21 -23.85
CA VAL A 242 30.03 49.17 -22.98
C VAL A 242 30.14 50.54 -23.62
N ASP A 243 30.11 51.58 -22.79
CA ASP A 243 30.43 52.94 -23.19
C ASP A 243 31.96 53.18 -23.25
N SER A 244 32.36 54.41 -23.60
CA SER A 244 33.77 54.80 -23.66
C SER A 244 34.49 54.80 -22.32
N ALA A 245 33.76 54.76 -21.20
CA ALA A 245 34.31 54.65 -19.85
C ALA A 245 34.35 53.19 -19.36
N GLY A 246 33.88 52.23 -20.16
CA GLY A 246 33.82 50.81 -19.81
C GLY A 246 32.60 50.42 -18.97
N ASN A 247 31.62 51.32 -18.77
CA ASN A 247 30.38 50.99 -18.08
C ASN A 247 29.48 50.14 -18.96
N ARG A 248 28.81 49.15 -18.38
CA ARG A 248 27.84 48.31 -19.11
C ARG A 248 26.53 49.07 -19.32
N THR A 249 26.12 49.24 -20.57
CA THR A 249 24.87 49.91 -20.97
C THR A 249 23.78 48.93 -21.39
N SER A 250 24.14 47.70 -21.69
CA SER A 250 23.23 46.59 -21.95
C SER A 250 23.92 45.26 -21.64
N VAL A 251 23.17 44.27 -21.15
CA VAL A 251 23.68 42.92 -20.86
C VAL A 251 22.68 41.89 -21.39
N VAL A 252 23.18 40.98 -22.21
CA VAL A 252 22.46 39.81 -22.72
C VAL A 252 23.10 38.57 -22.13
N VAL A 253 22.29 37.71 -21.53
CA VAL A 253 22.71 36.43 -20.94
C VAL A 253 22.17 35.27 -21.77
N ASN A 254 22.97 34.22 -21.93
CA ASN A 254 22.62 33.03 -22.71
C ASN A 254 23.05 31.74 -21.97
N PRO A 255 22.47 31.43 -20.80
CA PRO A 255 22.75 30.19 -20.08
C PRO A 255 22.11 28.99 -20.80
N SER A 256 22.58 27.77 -20.51
CA SER A 256 22.01 26.57 -21.12
C SER A 256 20.66 26.25 -20.50
N THR A 257 19.71 25.84 -21.35
CA THR A 257 18.44 25.25 -20.93
C THR A 257 18.61 23.85 -20.35
#